data_AF-A0A0R3QG91-F1
#
_entry.id   AF-A0A0R3QG91-F1
#
_cell.length_a   1.000
_cell.length_b   1.000
_cell.length_c   1.000
_cell.angle_alpha   90.00
_cell.angle_beta   90.00
_cell.angle_gamma   90.00
#
_symmetry.space_group_name_H-M   'P 1'
#
loop_
_entity.id
_entity.type
_entity.pdbx_description
1 polymer ?
#
loop_
_entity_poly.entity_id
_entity_poly.type
_entity_poly.pdbx_seq_one_letter_code
_entity_poly.pdbx_strand_id
1 'polypeptide(L)'
;MEKSDVDDDAEQTDDAEELEDSTNRRRRRVSDVADSVGRREAKRRRRMELKRHREDVLWKYHENSWYSPSSAVLMLEVAHSVGRTTVEMMWAAVVGISSQLVEYLISHDCYTTVCFDRLRAFRMKFCPDGSDIVRGDDILRLKFDDEYANSLLSSNTMSY
;
A
#
# COMPACT_ATOMS: atom_id res chain seq x y z
N MET A 1 -17.51 102.44 11.26
CA MET A 1 -17.98 101.92 9.97
C MET A 1 -16.78 101.29 9.26
N GLU A 2 -16.62 99.96 9.23
CA GLU A 2 -17.36 98.98 8.40
C GLU A 2 -16.83 98.95 6.96
N LYS A 3 -16.59 97.85 6.22
CA LYS A 3 -16.26 96.40 6.39
C LYS A 3 -16.10 95.90 4.93
N SER A 4 -15.21 94.98 4.60
CA SER A 4 -15.41 93.97 3.53
C SER A 4 -14.19 93.06 3.36
N ASP A 5 -14.27 91.93 4.06
CA ASP A 5 -13.74 90.65 3.59
C ASP A 5 -14.60 90.20 2.40
N VAL A 6 -13.96 89.72 1.32
CA VAL A 6 -14.67 89.02 0.22
C VAL A 6 -13.99 87.68 0.01
N ASP A 7 -14.85 86.66 0.13
CA ASP A 7 -14.64 85.22 0.02
C ASP A 7 -13.82 84.77 -1.19
N ASP A 8 -12.98 83.79 -0.90
CA ASP A 8 -12.46 82.76 -1.78
C ASP A 8 -13.49 81.62 -1.80
N ASP A 9 -14.21 81.40 -2.91
CA ASP A 9 -15.10 80.23 -3.02
C ASP A 9 -15.13 79.61 -4.43
N ALA A 10 -14.58 78.40 -4.47
CA ALA A 10 -14.91 77.24 -5.30
C ALA A 10 -14.85 77.33 -6.83
N GLU A 11 -13.65 77.07 -7.35
CA GLU A 11 -13.44 76.31 -8.60
C GLU A 11 -13.55 74.79 -8.32
N GLN A 12 -14.10 74.05 -9.30
CA GLN A 12 -14.13 72.58 -9.49
C GLN A 12 -15.20 71.78 -8.71
N THR A 13 -16.00 70.93 -9.37
CA THR A 13 -15.53 69.62 -9.87
C THR A 13 -16.63 68.89 -10.66
N ASP A 14 -16.54 68.82 -11.99
CA ASP A 14 -17.38 67.92 -12.83
C ASP A 14 -16.57 66.78 -13.49
N ASP A 15 -15.25 66.69 -13.24
CA ASP A 15 -14.33 65.71 -13.85
C ASP A 15 -14.10 64.42 -13.03
N ALA A 16 -14.75 64.28 -11.86
CA ALA A 16 -14.49 63.17 -10.94
C ALA A 16 -15.15 61.84 -11.39
N GLU A 17 -16.30 61.90 -12.05
CA GLU A 17 -17.12 60.73 -12.37
C GLU A 17 -16.55 59.89 -13.55
N GLU A 18 -15.89 60.54 -14.52
CA GLU A 18 -15.34 59.84 -15.71
C GLU A 18 -13.98 59.17 -15.41
N LEU A 19 -13.20 59.72 -14.47
CA LEU A 19 -11.96 59.14 -13.98
C LEU A 19 -12.21 57.89 -13.11
N GLU A 20 -13.31 57.84 -12.37
CA GLU A 20 -13.68 56.67 -11.57
C GLU A 20 -14.04 55.45 -12.43
N ASP A 21 -14.80 55.57 -13.53
CA ASP A 21 -15.11 54.43 -14.42
C ASP A 21 -13.85 53.88 -15.13
N SER A 22 -12.95 54.77 -15.57
CA SER A 22 -11.69 54.37 -16.20
C SER A 22 -10.75 53.60 -15.24
N THR A 23 -10.69 54.04 -13.99
CA THR A 23 -9.87 53.40 -12.94
C THR A 23 -10.50 52.09 -12.48
N ASN A 24 -11.82 51.99 -12.41
CA ASN A 24 -12.54 50.76 -12.06
C ASN A 24 -12.39 49.67 -13.12
N ARG A 25 -12.43 50.04 -14.42
CA ARG A 25 -12.15 49.13 -15.54
C ARG A 25 -10.69 48.65 -15.53
N ARG A 26 -9.74 49.52 -15.20
CA ARG A 26 -8.31 49.15 -15.07
C ARG A 26 -8.09 48.23 -13.85
N ARG A 27 -8.73 48.49 -12.72
CA ARG A 27 -8.71 47.63 -11.52
C ARG A 27 -9.29 46.26 -11.79
N ARG A 28 -10.43 46.16 -12.49
CA ARG A 28 -11.03 44.89 -12.91
C ARG A 28 -10.11 44.08 -13.83
N ARG A 29 -9.47 44.71 -14.83
CA ARG A 29 -8.51 44.01 -15.72
C ARG A 29 -7.26 43.53 -14.97
N VAL A 30 -6.72 44.33 -14.05
CA VAL A 30 -5.57 43.92 -13.22
C VAL A 30 -5.95 42.78 -12.27
N SER A 31 -7.15 42.82 -11.68
CA SER A 31 -7.69 41.73 -10.85
C SER A 31 -7.89 40.43 -11.63
N ASP A 32 -8.41 40.52 -12.86
CA ASP A 32 -8.67 39.34 -13.72
C ASP A 32 -7.37 38.70 -14.22
N VAL A 33 -6.35 39.54 -14.51
CA VAL A 33 -4.99 39.07 -14.81
C VAL A 33 -4.36 38.42 -13.57
N ALA A 34 -4.46 39.02 -12.39
CA ALA A 34 -3.96 38.44 -11.14
C ALA A 34 -4.63 37.09 -10.82
N ASP A 35 -5.93 36.97 -11.02
CA ASP A 35 -6.69 35.72 -10.89
C ASP A 35 -6.24 34.66 -11.91
N SER A 36 -6.00 35.05 -13.16
CA SER A 36 -5.52 34.14 -14.20
C SER A 36 -4.10 33.61 -13.92
N VAL A 37 -3.23 34.46 -13.36
CA VAL A 37 -1.87 34.10 -12.92
C VAL A 37 -1.95 33.19 -11.69
N GLY A 38 -2.78 33.52 -10.71
CA GLY A 38 -3.01 32.67 -9.53
C GLY A 38 -3.52 31.27 -9.90
N ARG A 39 -4.44 31.15 -10.86
CA ARG A 39 -4.92 29.85 -11.37
C ARG A 39 -3.81 29.06 -12.08
N ARG A 40 -2.95 29.73 -12.85
CA ARG A 40 -1.79 29.10 -13.53
C ARG A 40 -0.75 28.62 -12.51
N GLU A 41 -0.47 29.41 -11.49
CA GLU A 41 0.45 29.04 -10.41
C GLU A 41 -0.10 27.91 -9.56
N ALA A 42 -1.39 27.91 -9.21
CA ALA A 42 -2.05 26.81 -8.51
C ALA A 42 -1.98 25.51 -9.33
N LYS A 43 -2.19 25.58 -10.66
CA LYS A 43 -2.03 24.43 -11.55
C LYS A 43 -0.59 23.95 -11.61
N ARG A 44 0.40 24.86 -11.58
CA ARG A 44 1.83 24.52 -11.55
C ARG A 44 2.21 23.86 -10.22
N ARG A 45 1.73 24.37 -9.10
CA ARG A 45 1.91 23.78 -7.76
C ARG A 45 1.34 22.38 -7.68
N ARG A 46 0.08 22.19 -8.09
CA ARG A 46 -0.57 20.86 -8.15
C ARG A 46 0.19 19.86 -9.02
N ARG A 47 0.74 20.30 -10.16
CA ARG A 47 1.59 19.46 -11.03
C ARG A 47 2.90 19.07 -10.36
N MET A 48 3.54 20.00 -9.64
CA MET A 48 4.77 19.71 -8.90
C MET A 48 4.52 18.79 -7.71
N GLU A 49 3.42 18.98 -6.98
CA GLU A 49 3.01 18.09 -5.89
C GLU A 49 2.73 16.68 -6.40
N LEU A 50 2.02 16.54 -7.53
CA LEU A 50 1.79 15.24 -8.16
C LEU A 50 3.09 14.58 -8.60
N LYS A 51 4.03 15.34 -9.16
CA LYS A 51 5.34 14.82 -9.57
C LYS A 51 6.13 14.34 -8.37
N ARG A 52 6.19 15.14 -7.29
CA ARG A 52 6.86 14.79 -6.04
C ARG A 52 6.24 13.55 -5.40
N HIS A 53 4.91 13.46 -5.36
CA HIS A 53 4.22 12.28 -4.84
C HIS A 53 4.54 11.04 -5.66
N ARG A 54 4.56 11.16 -7.00
CA ARG A 54 4.93 10.05 -7.88
C ARG A 54 6.39 9.61 -7.67
N GLU A 55 7.30 10.56 -7.53
CA GLU A 55 8.72 10.27 -7.24
C GLU A 55 8.88 9.59 -5.87
N ASP A 56 8.15 10.02 -4.85
CA ASP A 56 8.15 9.38 -3.52
C ASP A 56 7.61 7.94 -3.56
N VAL A 57 6.54 7.69 -4.31
CA VAL A 57 5.98 6.33 -4.49
C VAL A 57 6.96 5.43 -5.25
N LEU A 58 7.56 5.94 -6.33
CA LEU A 58 8.56 5.20 -7.10
C LEU A 58 9.80 4.92 -6.25
N TRP A 59 10.24 5.89 -5.46
CA TRP A 59 11.34 5.70 -4.51
C TRP A 59 11.04 4.56 -3.54
N LYS A 60 9.88 4.59 -2.87
CA LYS A 60 9.45 3.53 -1.95
C LYS A 60 9.36 2.15 -2.60
N TYR A 61 8.97 2.09 -3.87
CA TYR A 61 8.94 0.83 -4.62
C TYR A 61 10.36 0.27 -4.89
N HIS A 62 11.34 1.14 -5.12
CA HIS A 62 12.72 0.75 -5.38
C HIS A 62 13.57 0.57 -4.11
N GLU A 63 13.22 1.25 -3.03
CA GLU A 63 13.96 1.25 -1.76
C GLU A 63 14.01 -0.16 -1.14
N ASN A 64 12.91 -0.92 -1.22
CA ASN A 64 12.85 -2.28 -0.72
C ASN A 64 12.11 -3.22 -1.69
N SER A 65 12.81 -4.25 -2.15
CA SER A 65 12.16 -5.41 -2.75
C SER A 65 11.64 -6.32 -1.64
N TRP A 66 10.32 -6.33 -1.43
CA TRP A 66 9.67 -7.19 -0.44
C TRP A 66 9.18 -8.48 -1.11
N TYR A 67 9.43 -9.62 -0.48
CA TYR A 67 8.84 -10.88 -0.87
C TYR A 67 7.56 -11.13 -0.07
N SER A 68 6.51 -11.53 -0.78
CA SER A 68 5.25 -11.99 -0.18
C SER A 68 5.38 -13.46 0.23
N PRO A 69 4.54 -13.95 1.16
CA PRO A 69 4.38 -15.38 1.41
C PRO A 69 4.20 -16.19 0.12
N SER A 70 4.65 -17.45 0.15
CA SER A 70 4.68 -18.36 -1.00
C SER A 70 3.38 -18.40 -1.78
N SER A 71 3.49 -18.34 -3.11
CA SER A 71 2.35 -18.44 -4.02
C SER A 71 1.60 -19.77 -3.85
N ALA A 72 2.29 -20.83 -3.44
CA ALA A 72 1.68 -22.12 -3.14
C ALA A 72 0.71 -22.04 -1.94
N VAL A 73 1.01 -21.22 -0.93
CA VAL A 73 0.11 -20.98 0.22
C VAL A 73 -1.15 -20.25 -0.23
N LEU A 74 -1.02 -19.24 -1.11
CA LEU A 74 -2.18 -18.54 -1.68
C LEU A 74 -3.07 -19.49 -2.51
N MET A 75 -2.46 -20.37 -3.30
CA MET A 75 -3.20 -21.36 -4.08
C MET A 75 -3.95 -22.36 -3.18
N LEU A 76 -3.39 -22.71 -2.02
CA LEU A 76 -4.08 -23.53 -1.02
C LEU A 76 -5.30 -22.81 -0.43
N GLU A 77 -5.19 -21.52 -0.13
CA GLU A 77 -6.31 -20.71 0.37
C GLU A 77 -7.43 -20.57 -0.67
N VAL A 78 -7.07 -20.39 -1.94
CA VAL A 78 -8.04 -20.39 -3.04
C VAL A 78 -8.70 -21.76 -3.19
N ALA A 79 -7.94 -22.85 -3.10
CA ALA A 79 -8.52 -24.19 -3.12
C ALA A 79 -9.46 -24.43 -1.94
N HIS A 80 -9.17 -23.81 -0.80
CA HIS A 80 -10.02 -23.82 0.40
C HIS A 80 -11.34 -23.10 0.18
N SER A 81 -11.32 -21.91 -0.41
CA SER A 81 -12.54 -21.16 -0.70
C SER A 81 -13.45 -21.90 -1.68
N VAL A 82 -12.87 -22.68 -2.60
CA VAL A 82 -13.59 -23.55 -3.55
C VAL A 82 -14.00 -24.89 -2.94
N GLY A 83 -13.54 -25.22 -1.73
CA GLY A 83 -13.84 -26.48 -1.03
C GLY A 83 -13.11 -27.71 -1.57
N ARG A 84 -12.13 -27.54 -2.48
CA ARG A 84 -11.37 -28.61 -3.14
C ARG A 84 -9.93 -28.72 -2.62
N THR A 85 -9.76 -28.67 -1.31
CA THR A 85 -8.45 -28.81 -0.67
C THR A 85 -8.06 -30.27 -0.53
N THR A 86 -6.91 -30.67 -1.07
CA THR A 86 -6.32 -32.00 -0.86
C THR A 86 -5.08 -31.91 0.03
N VAL A 87 -4.68 -33.04 0.61
CA VAL A 87 -3.46 -33.14 1.42
C VAL A 87 -2.21 -32.81 0.60
N GLU A 88 -2.19 -33.19 -0.68
CA GLU A 88 -1.09 -32.88 -1.61
C GLU A 88 -0.91 -31.37 -1.81
N MET A 89 -2.00 -30.60 -1.89
CA MET A 89 -1.94 -29.14 -2.00
C MET A 89 -1.39 -28.52 -0.71
N MET A 90 -1.72 -29.09 0.45
CA MET A 90 -1.15 -28.65 1.72
C MET A 90 0.35 -28.95 1.79
N TRP A 91 0.77 -30.14 1.36
CA TRP A 91 2.20 -30.48 1.27
C TRP A 91 2.95 -29.57 0.29
N ALA A 92 2.38 -29.31 -0.90
CA ALA A 92 2.97 -28.39 -1.87
C ALA A 92 3.11 -26.97 -1.31
N ALA A 93 2.15 -26.51 -0.50
CA ALA A 93 2.25 -25.23 0.20
C ALA A 93 3.37 -25.21 1.25
N VAL A 94 3.53 -26.29 2.03
CA VAL A 94 4.62 -26.47 2.99
C VAL A 94 5.98 -26.46 2.29
N VAL A 95 6.15 -27.26 1.23
CA VAL A 95 7.39 -27.27 0.44
C VAL A 95 7.68 -25.90 -0.17
N GLY A 96 6.64 -25.22 -0.69
CA GLY A 96 6.78 -23.90 -1.29
C GLY A 96 7.21 -22.80 -0.31
N ILE A 97 6.80 -22.87 0.96
CA ILE A 97 7.24 -21.90 1.97
C ILE A 97 8.60 -22.29 2.58
N SER A 98 8.89 -23.57 2.73
CA SER A 98 10.21 -24.05 3.15
C SER A 98 11.29 -23.69 2.12
N SER A 99 11.01 -23.75 0.81
CA SER A 99 11.94 -23.30 -0.23
C SER A 99 12.27 -21.81 -0.07
N GLN A 100 11.27 -20.97 0.18
CA GLN A 100 11.48 -19.54 0.41
C GLN A 100 12.32 -19.24 1.65
N LEU A 101 12.20 -20.06 2.70
CA LEU A 101 13.03 -19.95 3.89
C LEU A 101 14.50 -20.34 3.59
N VAL A 102 14.71 -21.43 2.85
CA VAL A 102 16.07 -21.89 2.46
C VAL A 102 16.76 -20.90 1.52
N GLU A 103 16.00 -20.26 0.63
CA GLU A 103 16.49 -19.23 -0.29
C GLU A 103 16.67 -17.85 0.37
N TYR A 104 16.40 -17.72 1.68
CA TYR A 104 16.44 -16.46 2.44
C TYR A 104 15.56 -15.34 1.83
N LEU A 105 14.51 -15.71 1.10
CA LEU A 105 13.56 -14.76 0.52
C LEU A 105 12.62 -14.19 1.59
N ILE A 106 12.33 -14.98 2.62
CA ILE A 106 11.49 -14.58 3.76
C ILE A 106 12.30 -14.66 5.06
N SER A 107 11.97 -13.80 6.02
CA SER A 107 12.51 -13.92 7.37
C SER A 107 11.91 -15.13 8.08
N HIS A 108 12.64 -15.64 9.07
CA HIS A 108 12.15 -16.72 9.94
C HIS A 108 10.82 -16.34 10.62
N ASP A 109 10.66 -15.08 11.03
CA ASP A 109 9.40 -14.58 11.63
C ASP A 109 8.23 -14.62 10.65
N CYS A 110 8.47 -14.34 9.37
CA CYS A 110 7.44 -14.45 8.33
C CYS A 110 7.04 -15.91 8.11
N TYR A 111 8.03 -16.81 8.07
CA TYR A 111 7.79 -18.26 7.97
C TYR A 111 6.93 -18.78 9.13
N THR A 112 7.30 -18.47 10.37
CA THR A 112 6.56 -18.94 11.56
C THR A 112 5.13 -18.39 11.56
N THR A 113 4.96 -17.10 11.26
CA THR A 113 3.63 -16.46 11.19
C THR A 113 2.74 -17.17 10.16
N VAL A 114 3.24 -17.44 8.96
CA VAL A 114 2.45 -18.12 7.92
C VAL A 114 2.12 -19.57 8.32
N CYS A 115 3.07 -20.28 8.92
CA CYS A 115 2.83 -21.64 9.40
C CYS A 115 1.77 -21.69 10.52
N PHE A 116 1.85 -20.78 11.49
CA PHE A 116 0.92 -20.74 12.61
C PHE A 116 -0.47 -20.18 12.26
N ASP A 117 -0.55 -19.21 11.37
CA ASP A 117 -1.82 -18.54 11.06
C ASP A 117 -2.55 -19.24 9.90
N ARG A 118 -1.84 -19.49 8.80
CA ARG A 118 -2.45 -20.00 7.56
C ARG A 118 -2.49 -21.51 7.54
N LEU A 119 -1.38 -22.19 7.83
CA LEU A 119 -1.33 -23.66 7.75
C LEU A 119 -2.04 -24.37 8.92
N ARG A 120 -2.09 -23.76 10.11
CA ARG A 120 -2.79 -24.31 11.28
C ARG A 120 -4.28 -24.52 11.04
N ALA A 121 -4.93 -23.66 10.26
CA ALA A 121 -6.36 -23.81 9.93
C ALA A 121 -6.63 -25.13 9.18
N PHE A 122 -5.65 -25.61 8.40
CA PHE A 122 -5.73 -26.87 7.66
C PHE A 122 -5.34 -28.09 8.50
N ARG A 123 -4.57 -27.91 9.58
CA ARG A 123 -4.16 -28.99 10.50
C ARG A 123 -5.37 -29.75 11.05
N MET A 124 -6.40 -29.04 11.51
CA MET A 124 -7.59 -29.68 12.08
C MET A 124 -8.41 -30.47 11.04
N LYS A 125 -8.28 -30.14 9.75
CA LYS A 125 -9.00 -30.78 8.65
C LYS A 125 -8.31 -32.05 8.16
N PHE A 126 -6.97 -32.05 8.13
CA PHE A 126 -6.17 -33.14 7.57
C PHE A 126 -5.50 -34.03 8.62
N CYS A 127 -5.52 -33.63 9.90
CA CYS A 127 -5.01 -34.42 11.02
C CYS A 127 -6.09 -34.58 12.11
N PRO A 128 -7.14 -35.39 11.91
CA PRO A 128 -8.07 -35.73 12.98
C PRO A 128 -7.31 -36.48 14.09
N ASP A 129 -7.57 -36.13 15.34
CA ASP A 129 -6.93 -36.70 16.55
C ASP A 129 -7.39 -38.15 16.85
N GLY A 130 -8.02 -38.82 15.89
CA GLY A 130 -8.61 -40.15 16.01
C GLY A 130 -7.89 -41.16 15.13
N SER A 131 -7.38 -42.21 15.75
CA SER A 131 -6.61 -43.33 15.20
C SER A 131 -7.31 -44.21 14.15
N ASP A 132 -8.54 -43.89 13.73
CA ASP A 132 -9.45 -44.87 13.12
C ASP A 132 -9.73 -44.64 11.63
N ILE A 133 -8.97 -43.77 10.97
CA ILE A 133 -8.99 -43.67 9.51
C ILE A 133 -7.99 -44.69 8.98
N VAL A 134 -8.54 -45.76 8.41
CA VAL A 134 -7.93 -46.83 7.61
C VAL A 134 -6.41 -46.66 7.42
N ARG A 135 -5.62 -47.52 8.08
CA ARG A 135 -4.20 -47.77 7.78
C ARG A 135 -4.06 -48.36 6.37
N GLY A 136 -4.39 -47.58 5.35
CA GLY A 136 -4.03 -47.86 3.98
C GLY A 136 -2.72 -47.16 3.68
N ASP A 137 -1.78 -47.88 3.07
CA ASP A 137 -0.43 -47.39 2.74
C ASP A 137 -0.45 -46.19 1.77
N ASP A 138 -1.60 -45.89 1.16
CA ASP A 138 -1.76 -44.86 0.11
C ASP A 138 -2.28 -43.50 0.61
N ILE A 139 -2.50 -43.33 1.92
CA ILE A 139 -3.05 -42.06 2.46
C ILE A 139 -1.91 -41.23 3.06
N LEU A 140 -1.58 -40.11 2.41
CA LEU A 140 -0.64 -39.12 2.94
C LEU A 140 -1.15 -38.55 4.27
N ARG A 141 -0.33 -38.64 5.32
CA ARG A 141 -0.60 -38.08 6.65
C ARG A 141 0.44 -37.02 6.98
N LEU A 142 -0.01 -35.79 7.17
CA LEU A 142 0.85 -34.70 7.63
C LEU A 142 0.92 -34.71 9.15
N LYS A 143 2.12 -34.55 9.70
CA LYS A 143 2.35 -34.25 11.12
C LYS A 143 3.22 -33.01 11.18
N PHE A 144 2.84 -32.09 12.08
CA PHE A 144 3.68 -30.95 12.41
C PHE A 144 4.55 -31.36 13.59
N ASP A 145 5.86 -31.32 13.40
CA ASP A 145 6.86 -31.62 14.42
C ASP A 145 7.91 -30.49 14.43
N ASP A 146 8.48 -30.21 15.60
CA ASP A 146 9.56 -29.23 15.75
C ASP A 146 10.89 -29.92 15.41
N GLU A 147 11.14 -30.13 14.11
CA GLU A 147 12.41 -30.69 13.67
C GLU A 147 13.47 -29.59 13.57
N TYR A 148 14.56 -29.76 14.34
CA TYR A 148 15.78 -28.97 14.13
C TYR A 148 16.40 -29.35 12.79
N ALA A 149 16.84 -28.36 12.01
CA ALA A 149 17.49 -28.53 10.72
C ALA A 149 18.88 -29.20 10.85
N ASN A 150 18.91 -30.47 11.24
CA ASN A 150 20.08 -31.32 11.21
C ASN A 150 20.04 -32.10 9.90
N SER A 151 20.85 -31.70 8.93
CA SER A 151 20.80 -32.16 7.54
C SER A 151 21.09 -33.64 7.28
N LEU A 152 21.17 -34.53 8.29
CA LEU A 152 21.74 -35.88 8.15
C LEU A 152 21.18 -37.01 9.06
N LEU A 153 19.98 -36.91 9.65
CA LEU A 153 19.49 -37.98 10.55
C LEU A 153 18.53 -39.02 9.94
N SER A 154 18.41 -39.10 8.62
CA SER A 154 17.77 -40.28 7.98
C SER A 154 18.71 -41.47 7.78
N SER A 155 20.02 -41.31 8.03
CA SER A 155 21.02 -42.35 7.83
C SER A 155 21.65 -42.75 9.15
N ASN A 156 20.91 -43.48 10.00
CA ASN A 156 21.40 -44.55 10.88
C ASN A 156 20.36 -44.96 11.93
N THR A 157 19.31 -45.66 11.50
CA THR A 157 18.64 -46.64 12.37
C THR A 157 18.37 -47.91 11.57
N MET A 158 19.43 -48.50 11.02
CA MET A 158 19.41 -49.89 10.59
C MET A 158 20.17 -50.68 11.66
N SER A 159 19.46 -50.99 12.75
CA SER A 159 19.93 -51.87 13.82
C SER A 159 20.03 -53.30 13.28
N TYR A 160 21.22 -53.89 13.39
CA TYR A 160 21.41 -55.34 13.47
C TYR A 160 21.17 -55.81 14.91
#